data_AF-E7FL45-F1
#
_entry.id   AF-E7FL45-F1
#
_cell.length_a   1.000
_cell.length_b   1.000
_cell.length_c   1.000
_cell.angle_alpha   90.00
_cell.angle_beta   90.00
_cell.angle_gamma   90.00
#
_symmetry.space_group_name_H-M   'P 1'
#
loop_
_entity.id
_entity.type
_entity.pdbx_description
1 polymer ?
#
loop_
_entity_poly.entity_id
_entity_poly.type
_entity_poly.pdbx_seq_one_letter_code
_entity_poly.pdbx_strand_id
1 'polypeptide(L)'
;MFKGPQGFALFVNVAMNIVLGIVLTVFVDISIEMRLGVHFMTVEAVVGTFISSFCVGFTAGTLVPAMTWGMKLAGLFKFRPGGLGSYLCCAVVLGLCMGICITFCNFLIAGLGTKGLAGAMADIMFNLPVVLILAVIAVPIFLRPVQLLAAKVSGFDPAKAEKAQQH
;
A
#
# COMPACT_ATOMS: atom_id res chain seq x y z
N MET A 1 -21.22 12.81 -1.40
CA MET A 1 -20.80 11.40 -1.40
C MET A 1 -19.49 11.11 -0.65
N PHE A 2 -18.58 12.09 -0.47
CA PHE A 2 -17.29 11.87 0.23
C PHE A 2 -17.26 12.23 1.72
N LYS A 3 -18.41 12.51 2.36
CA LYS A 3 -18.46 12.88 3.78
C LYS A 3 -18.72 11.67 4.67
N GLY A 4 -18.16 11.68 5.89
CA GLY A 4 -18.35 10.62 6.88
C GLY A 4 -17.33 9.48 6.80
N PRO A 5 -17.50 8.41 7.62
CA PRO A 5 -16.51 7.35 7.79
C PRO A 5 -16.16 6.61 6.50
N GLN A 6 -17.15 6.36 5.65
CA GLN A 6 -16.96 5.66 4.37
C GLN A 6 -16.17 6.51 3.36
N GLY A 7 -16.45 7.83 3.32
CA GLY A 7 -15.70 8.77 2.48
C GLY A 7 -14.26 8.96 2.95
N PHE A 8 -14.01 8.94 4.26
CA PHE A 8 -12.67 8.92 4.84
C PHE A 8 -11.89 7.69 4.39
N ALA A 9 -12.45 6.49 4.58
CA ALA A 9 -11.79 5.24 4.23
C ALA A 9 -11.47 5.16 2.72
N LEU A 10 -12.43 5.56 1.88
CA LEU A 10 -12.24 5.61 0.44
C LEU A 10 -11.12 6.58 0.04
N PHE A 11 -11.10 7.80 0.61
CA PHE A 11 -10.05 8.77 0.31
C PHE A 11 -8.68 8.28 0.74
N VAL A 12 -8.56 7.73 1.95
CA VAL A 12 -7.30 7.14 2.43
C VAL A 12 -6.85 6.02 1.49
N ASN A 13 -7.75 5.15 1.06
CA ASN A 13 -7.41 4.06 0.16
C ASN A 13 -6.92 4.58 -1.21
N VAL A 14 -7.63 5.52 -1.81
CA VAL A 14 -7.23 6.12 -3.10
C VAL A 14 -5.88 6.84 -2.97
N ALA A 15 -5.74 7.72 -1.99
CA ALA A 15 -4.53 8.52 -1.80
C ALA A 15 -3.32 7.65 -1.46
N MET A 16 -3.46 6.65 -0.58
CA MET A 16 -2.37 5.74 -0.26
C MET A 16 -1.97 4.89 -1.46
N ASN A 17 -2.91 4.43 -2.30
CA ASN A 17 -2.56 3.68 -3.51
C ASN A 17 -1.89 4.52 -4.58
N ILE A 18 -2.23 5.81 -4.71
CA ILE A 18 -1.50 6.73 -5.58
C ILE A 18 -0.07 6.91 -5.08
N VAL A 19 0.10 7.21 -3.78
CA VAL A 19 1.43 7.43 -3.20
C VAL A 19 2.29 6.17 -3.28
N LEU A 20 1.77 5.03 -2.86
CA LEU A 20 2.49 3.76 -2.93
C LEU A 20 2.75 3.34 -4.37
N GLY A 21 1.79 3.55 -5.28
CA GLY A 21 1.99 3.28 -6.71
C GLY A 21 3.17 4.05 -7.27
N ILE A 22 3.24 5.36 -7.02
CA ILE A 22 4.34 6.21 -7.50
C ILE A 22 5.67 5.80 -6.84
N VAL A 23 5.69 5.66 -5.51
CA VAL A 23 6.91 5.33 -4.77
C VAL A 23 7.45 3.97 -5.21
N LEU A 24 6.59 2.95 -5.29
CA LEU A 24 7.03 1.61 -5.67
C LEU A 24 7.46 1.55 -7.14
N THR A 25 6.74 2.17 -8.07
CA THR A 25 7.14 2.22 -9.48
C THR A 25 8.51 2.86 -9.62
N VAL A 26 8.71 4.07 -9.09
CA VAL A 26 10.00 4.78 -9.20
C VAL A 26 11.14 3.99 -8.57
N PHE A 27 10.95 3.44 -7.37
CA PHE A 27 12.02 2.70 -6.68
C PHE A 27 12.32 1.35 -7.33
N VAL A 28 11.32 0.60 -7.77
CA VAL A 28 11.52 -0.70 -8.43
C VAL A 28 12.21 -0.50 -9.78
N ASP A 29 11.77 0.50 -10.56
CA ASP A 29 12.35 0.79 -11.86
C ASP A 29 13.82 1.23 -11.71
N ILE A 30 14.13 2.16 -10.81
CA ILE A 30 15.52 2.54 -10.49
C ILE A 30 16.33 1.31 -10.03
N SER A 31 15.74 0.44 -9.20
CA SER A 31 16.43 -0.77 -8.73
C SER A 31 16.71 -1.77 -9.85
N ILE A 32 15.85 -1.87 -10.86
CA ILE A 32 16.07 -2.73 -12.04
C ILE A 32 17.14 -2.11 -12.94
N GLU A 33 17.10 -0.79 -13.18
CA GLU A 33 18.12 -0.07 -13.96
C GLU A 33 19.51 -0.22 -13.35
N MET A 34 19.67 -0.01 -12.04
CA MET A 34 20.96 -0.17 -11.37
C MET A 34 21.50 -1.60 -11.46
N ARG A 35 20.63 -2.62 -11.50
CA ARG A 35 21.04 -4.04 -11.57
C ARG A 35 21.44 -4.46 -12.97
N LEU A 36 20.77 -3.93 -13.98
CA LEU A 36 20.98 -4.32 -15.36
C LEU A 36 21.95 -3.37 -16.11
N GLY A 37 22.32 -2.24 -15.50
CA GLY A 37 23.33 -1.32 -16.04
C GLY A 37 22.90 -0.59 -17.31
N VAL A 38 21.59 -0.55 -17.57
CA VAL A 38 21.00 0.01 -18.79
C VAL A 38 19.76 0.81 -18.38
N HIS A 39 19.58 1.98 -18.98
CA HIS A 39 18.38 2.80 -18.77
C HIS A 39 17.24 2.31 -19.68
N PHE A 40 16.11 1.94 -19.07
CA PHE A 40 14.89 1.54 -19.79
C PHE A 40 13.61 2.09 -19.16
N MET A 41 13.70 3.03 -18.22
CA MET A 41 12.53 3.82 -17.81
C MET A 41 12.02 4.63 -19.00
N THR A 42 11.10 4.04 -19.73
CA THR A 42 10.22 4.77 -20.62
C THR A 42 9.06 5.31 -19.80
N VAL A 43 8.58 6.50 -20.16
CA VAL A 43 7.40 7.09 -19.52
C VAL A 43 6.19 6.15 -19.63
N GLU A 44 6.09 5.39 -20.74
CA GLU A 44 5.04 4.40 -20.94
C GLU A 44 5.10 3.24 -19.94
N ALA A 45 6.29 2.71 -19.65
CA ALA A 45 6.46 1.63 -18.67
C ALA A 45 6.11 2.09 -17.25
N VAL A 46 6.53 3.30 -16.88
CA VAL A 46 6.22 3.92 -15.59
C VAL A 46 4.70 4.14 -15.45
N VAL A 47 4.05 4.68 -16.48
CA VAL A 47 2.59 4.92 -16.47
C VAL A 47 1.83 3.60 -16.43
N GLY A 48 2.24 2.60 -17.21
CA GLY A 48 1.60 1.28 -17.25
C GLY A 48 1.66 0.56 -15.90
N THR A 49 2.84 0.51 -15.28
CA THR A 49 3.04 -0.12 -13.97
C THR A 49 2.36 0.67 -12.85
N PHE A 50 2.28 2.00 -12.95
CA PHE A 50 1.52 2.81 -12.00
C PHE A 50 0.03 2.52 -12.06
N ILE A 51 -0.57 2.49 -13.26
CA ILE A 51 -2.00 2.24 -13.43
C ILE A 51 -2.36 0.82 -12.93
N SER A 52 -1.55 -0.19 -13.27
CA SER A 52 -1.79 -1.55 -12.78
C SER A 52 -1.68 -1.65 -11.26
N SER A 53 -0.64 -1.02 -10.68
CA SER A 53 -0.46 -0.92 -9.23
C SER A 53 -1.65 -0.27 -8.55
N PHE A 54 -2.16 0.83 -9.11
CA PHE A 54 -3.30 1.54 -8.56
C PHE A 54 -4.57 0.69 -8.57
N CYS A 55 -4.90 0.05 -9.71
CA CYS A 55 -6.09 -0.80 -9.82
C CYS A 55 -6.05 -1.98 -8.85
N VAL A 56 -4.89 -2.65 -8.75
CA VAL A 56 -4.68 -3.77 -7.84
C VAL A 56 -4.73 -3.31 -6.39
N GLY A 57 -3.99 -2.26 -6.06
CA GLY A 57 -3.90 -1.71 -4.71
C GLY A 57 -5.24 -1.17 -4.22
N PHE A 58 -6.02 -0.49 -5.08
CA PHE A 58 -7.36 -0.02 -4.75
C PHE A 58 -8.30 -1.19 -4.42
N THR A 59 -8.26 -2.23 -5.26
CA THR A 59 -9.07 -3.45 -5.09
C THR A 59 -8.68 -4.18 -3.80
N ALA A 60 -7.39 -4.41 -3.59
CA ALA A 60 -6.86 -5.04 -2.39
C ALA A 60 -7.20 -4.22 -1.13
N GLY A 61 -7.07 -2.90 -1.16
CA GLY A 61 -7.41 -2.02 -0.05
C GLY A 61 -8.91 -1.95 0.27
N THR A 62 -9.76 -2.35 -0.68
CA THR A 62 -11.21 -2.44 -0.48
C THR A 62 -11.63 -3.82 0.01
N LEU A 63 -11.00 -4.89 -0.49
CA LEU A 63 -11.39 -6.27 -0.21
C LEU A 63 -10.67 -6.88 1.01
N VAL A 64 -9.43 -6.48 1.28
CA VAL A 64 -8.61 -7.06 2.35
C VAL A 64 -8.82 -6.27 3.65
N PRO A 65 -9.27 -6.91 4.73
CA PRO A 65 -9.49 -6.25 6.02
C PRO A 65 -8.16 -6.03 6.79
N ALA A 66 -7.17 -5.41 6.14
CA ALA A 66 -5.82 -5.22 6.64
C ALA A 66 -5.78 -4.43 7.96
N MET A 67 -6.68 -3.45 8.12
CA MET A 67 -6.81 -2.68 9.36
C MET A 67 -7.27 -3.57 10.54
N THR A 68 -8.24 -4.45 10.31
CA THR A 68 -8.72 -5.39 11.33
C THR A 68 -7.61 -6.36 11.75
N TRP A 69 -6.81 -6.83 10.80
CA TRP A 69 -5.65 -7.68 11.08
C TRP A 69 -4.56 -6.92 11.83
N GLY A 70 -4.31 -5.66 11.47
CA GLY A 70 -3.42 -4.75 12.18
C GLY A 70 -3.82 -4.53 13.64
N MET A 71 -5.11 -4.33 13.91
CA MET A 71 -5.63 -4.20 15.26
C MET A 71 -5.52 -5.50 16.06
N LYS A 72 -5.74 -6.66 15.43
CA LYS A 72 -5.51 -7.97 16.06
C LYS A 72 -4.03 -8.16 16.44
N LEU A 73 -3.12 -7.78 15.54
CA LEU A 73 -1.68 -7.83 15.79
C LEU A 73 -1.28 -6.89 16.95
N ALA A 74 -1.83 -5.67 16.97
CA ALA A 74 -1.61 -4.73 18.08
C ALA A 74 -2.12 -5.28 19.42
N GLY A 75 -3.27 -5.95 19.41
CA GLY A 75 -3.84 -6.62 20.58
C GLY A 75 -2.98 -7.77 21.09
N LEU A 76 -2.36 -8.55 20.18
CA LEU A 76 -1.44 -9.63 20.54
C LEU A 76 -0.21 -9.10 21.28
N PHE A 77 0.33 -7.96 20.85
CA PHE A 77 1.45 -7.29 21.51
C PHE A 77 1.05 -6.43 22.72
N LYS A 78 -0.24 -6.44 23.11
CA LYS A 78 -0.80 -5.63 24.19
C LYS A 78 -0.48 -4.13 24.04
N PHE A 79 -0.39 -3.63 22.81
CA PHE A 79 -0.18 -2.20 22.59
C PHE A 79 -1.43 -1.42 22.96
N ARG A 80 -1.22 -0.22 23.50
CA ARG A 80 -2.32 0.69 23.84
C ARG A 80 -3.11 1.05 22.56
N PRO A 81 -4.45 0.90 22.56
CA PRO A 81 -5.29 1.38 21.47
C PRO A 81 -5.05 2.86 21.19
N GLY A 82 -4.90 3.22 19.91
CA GLY A 82 -4.57 4.60 19.49
C GLY A 82 -3.13 5.06 19.79
N GLY A 83 -2.29 4.18 20.36
CA GLY A 83 -0.87 4.46 20.59
C GLY A 83 0.01 4.20 19.36
N LEU A 84 1.26 4.66 19.41
CA LEU A 84 2.23 4.50 18.31
C LEU A 84 2.44 3.02 17.92
N GLY A 85 2.47 2.11 18.89
CA GLY A 85 2.60 0.67 18.62
C GLY A 85 1.41 0.09 17.85
N SER A 86 0.19 0.49 18.19
CA SER A 86 -1.03 0.08 17.46
C SER A 86 -1.06 0.64 16.04
N TYR A 87 -0.62 1.91 15.87
CA TYR A 87 -0.44 2.53 14.56
C TYR A 87 0.56 1.76 13.69
N LEU A 88 1.75 1.44 14.23
CA LEU A 88 2.79 0.71 13.50
C LEU A 88 2.33 -0.69 13.10
N CYS A 89 1.64 -1.43 13.96
CA CYS A 89 1.06 -2.73 13.59
C CYS A 89 0.08 -2.61 12.42
N CYS A 90 -0.81 -1.62 12.44
CA CYS A 90 -1.75 -1.39 11.34
C CYS A 90 -1.05 -0.99 10.05
N ALA A 91 -0.07 -0.09 10.14
CA ALA A 91 0.71 0.37 8.99
C ALA A 91 1.54 -0.76 8.37
N VAL A 92 2.18 -1.61 9.19
CA VAL A 92 2.96 -2.76 8.72
C VAL A 92 2.06 -3.78 8.03
N VAL A 93 0.94 -4.17 8.64
CA VAL A 93 0.01 -5.13 8.03
C VAL A 93 -0.57 -4.59 6.73
N LEU A 94 -0.92 -3.30 6.69
CA LEU A 94 -1.37 -2.64 5.47
C LEU A 94 -0.28 -2.66 4.38
N GLY A 95 0.96 -2.31 4.72
CA GLY A 95 2.10 -2.32 3.80
C GLY A 95 2.41 -3.72 3.26
N LEU A 96 2.36 -4.75 4.11
CA LEU A 96 2.54 -6.13 3.70
C LEU A 96 1.44 -6.60 2.75
N CYS A 97 0.16 -6.36 3.09
CA CYS A 97 -0.96 -6.75 2.23
C CYS A 97 -0.90 -6.06 0.87
N MET A 98 -0.71 -4.74 0.85
CA MET A 98 -0.63 -3.99 -0.41
C MET A 98 0.60 -4.38 -1.22
N GLY A 99 1.76 -4.50 -0.57
CA GLY A 99 3.02 -4.88 -1.22
C GLY A 99 2.96 -6.25 -1.88
N ILE A 100 2.37 -7.25 -1.20
CA ILE A 100 2.19 -8.60 -1.77
C ILE A 100 1.24 -8.55 -2.96
N CYS A 101 0.05 -7.95 -2.80
CA CYS A 101 -0.95 -7.90 -3.86
C CYS A 101 -0.41 -7.19 -5.11
N ILE A 102 0.21 -6.01 -4.95
CA ILE A 102 0.77 -5.22 -6.05
C ILE A 102 1.89 -6.02 -6.75
N THR A 103 2.80 -6.64 -5.99
CA THR A 103 3.90 -7.42 -6.56
C THR A 103 3.37 -8.60 -7.38
N PHE A 104 2.51 -9.44 -6.79
CA PHE A 104 1.99 -10.61 -7.49
C PHE A 104 1.25 -10.23 -8.76
N CYS A 105 0.33 -9.26 -8.70
CA CYS A 105 -0.46 -8.90 -9.87
C CYS A 105 0.37 -8.22 -10.96
N ASN A 106 1.25 -7.27 -10.61
CA ASN A 106 2.05 -6.56 -11.62
C ASN A 106 3.03 -7.50 -12.34
N PHE A 107 3.74 -8.34 -11.60
CA PHE A 107 4.70 -9.27 -12.21
C PHE A 107 4.03 -10.43 -12.95
N LEU A 108 2.82 -10.84 -12.54
CA LEU A 108 2.00 -11.76 -13.35
C LEU A 108 1.55 -11.09 -14.65
N ILE A 109 1.05 -9.86 -14.61
CA ILE A 109 0.62 -9.12 -15.81
C ILE A 109 1.81 -8.92 -16.77
N ALA A 110 2.97 -8.53 -16.24
CA ALA A 110 4.17 -8.29 -17.06
C ALA A 110 4.81 -9.59 -17.58
N GLY A 111 4.83 -10.65 -16.76
CA GLY A 111 5.60 -11.86 -17.02
C GLY A 111 4.84 -12.99 -17.71
N LEU A 112 3.52 -13.13 -17.51
CA LEU A 112 2.76 -14.27 -18.04
C LEU A 112 2.78 -14.34 -19.56
N GLY A 113 2.67 -13.19 -20.25
CA GLY A 113 2.65 -13.14 -21.72
C GLY A 113 4.04 -13.17 -22.36
N THR A 114 5.11 -12.89 -21.61
CA THR A 114 6.46 -12.66 -22.17
C THR A 114 7.47 -13.72 -21.74
N LYS A 115 7.49 -14.09 -20.46
CA LYS A 115 8.46 -15.02 -19.85
C LYS A 115 7.80 -16.32 -19.35
N GLY A 116 6.49 -16.44 -19.50
CA GLY A 116 5.70 -17.55 -18.96
C GLY A 116 5.61 -17.52 -17.42
N LEU A 117 4.88 -18.49 -16.86
CA LEU A 117 4.62 -18.55 -15.42
C LEU A 117 5.91 -18.68 -14.59
N ALA A 118 6.87 -19.49 -15.04
CA ALA A 118 8.13 -19.68 -14.34
C ALA A 118 8.94 -18.38 -14.25
N GLY A 119 9.01 -17.60 -15.34
CA GLY A 119 9.68 -16.31 -15.35
C GLY A 119 8.97 -15.27 -14.48
N ALA A 120 7.63 -15.22 -14.52
CA ALA A 120 6.84 -14.34 -13.67
C ALA A 120 7.06 -14.64 -12.16
N MET A 121 7.08 -15.93 -11.79
CA MET A 121 7.34 -16.34 -10.40
C MET A 121 8.76 -16.02 -9.95
N ALA A 122 9.76 -16.16 -10.83
CA ALA A 122 11.12 -15.74 -10.54
C ALA A 122 11.18 -14.23 -10.27
N ASP A 123 10.58 -13.40 -11.14
CA ASP A 123 10.54 -11.95 -10.96
C ASP A 123 9.84 -11.55 -9.64
N ILE A 124 8.78 -12.26 -9.25
CA ILE A 124 8.11 -12.07 -7.94
C ILE A 124 9.07 -12.39 -6.80
N MET A 125 9.70 -13.57 -6.82
CA MET A 125 10.60 -13.98 -5.73
C MET A 125 11.76 -13.00 -5.53
N PHE A 126 12.29 -12.43 -6.62
CA PHE A 126 13.38 -11.47 -6.56
C PHE A 126 12.96 -10.07 -6.11
N ASN A 127 11.79 -9.59 -6.52
CA ASN A 127 11.38 -8.21 -6.25
C ASN A 127 10.48 -8.06 -5.01
N LEU A 128 9.82 -9.13 -4.57
CA LEU A 128 8.92 -9.11 -3.41
C LEU A 128 9.62 -8.60 -2.13
N PRO A 129 10.84 -9.03 -1.76
CA PRO A 129 11.48 -8.52 -0.55
C PRO A 129 11.71 -7.01 -0.59
N VAL A 130 12.11 -6.48 -1.75
CA VAL A 130 12.37 -5.04 -1.95
C VAL A 130 11.07 -4.26 -1.84
N VAL A 131 10.01 -4.70 -2.52
CA VAL A 131 8.69 -4.06 -2.47
C VAL A 131 8.11 -4.08 -1.06
N LEU A 132 8.27 -5.19 -0.33
CA LEU A 132 7.77 -5.30 1.04
C LEU A 132 8.50 -4.35 1.99
N ILE A 133 9.83 -4.27 1.91
CA ILE A 133 10.62 -3.34 2.75
C ILE A 133 10.19 -1.90 2.45
N LEU A 134 10.06 -1.53 1.17
CA LEU A 134 9.61 -0.20 0.77
C LEU A 134 8.19 0.10 1.26
N ALA A 135 7.25 -0.84 1.11
CA ALA A 135 5.88 -0.66 1.57
C ALA A 135 5.80 -0.53 3.10
N VAL A 136 6.56 -1.33 3.85
CA VAL A 136 6.64 -1.25 5.32
C VAL A 136 7.24 0.06 5.81
N ILE A 137 8.10 0.72 5.03
CA ILE A 137 8.67 2.03 5.37
C ILE A 137 7.76 3.18 4.91
N ALA A 138 7.28 3.12 3.66
CA ALA A 138 6.48 4.18 3.05
C ALA A 138 5.11 4.32 3.71
N VAL A 139 4.44 3.21 4.04
CA VAL A 139 3.10 3.26 4.64
C VAL A 139 3.11 4.03 5.97
N PRO A 140 3.95 3.73 6.96
CA PRO A 140 4.01 4.51 8.20
C PRO A 140 4.33 6.00 8.00
N ILE A 141 5.12 6.36 6.98
CA ILE A 141 5.50 7.74 6.69
C ILE A 141 4.31 8.52 6.09
N PHE A 142 3.62 7.93 5.11
CA PHE A 142 2.59 8.62 4.34
C PHE A 142 1.17 8.43 4.85
N LEU A 143 0.90 7.40 5.66
CA LEU A 143 -0.45 7.11 6.16
C LEU A 143 -0.99 8.25 7.03
N ARG A 144 -0.18 8.76 7.97
CA ARG A 144 -0.59 9.86 8.86
C ARG A 144 -0.94 11.15 8.12
N PRO A 145 -0.11 11.69 7.20
CA PRO A 145 -0.49 12.89 6.45
C PRO A 145 -1.73 12.66 5.57
N VAL A 146 -1.87 11.46 4.96
CA VAL A 146 -3.05 11.12 4.17
C VAL A 146 -4.31 11.07 5.03
N GLN A 147 -4.25 10.50 6.23
CA GLN A 147 -5.38 10.48 7.17
C GLN A 147 -5.79 11.90 7.61
N LEU A 148 -4.83 12.81 7.82
CA LEU A 148 -5.13 14.21 8.16
C LEU A 148 -5.84 14.93 7.01
N LEU A 149 -5.41 14.70 5.77
CA LEU A 149 -6.09 15.23 4.58
C LEU A 149 -7.47 14.62 4.41
N ALA A 150 -7.60 13.31 4.58
CA ALA A 150 -8.86 12.59 4.52
C ALA A 150 -9.87 13.13 5.54
N ALA A 151 -9.43 13.42 6.77
CA ALA A 151 -10.29 13.98 7.81
C ALA A 151 -10.83 15.36 7.43
N LYS A 152 -10.00 16.21 6.80
CA LYS A 152 -10.43 17.53 6.31
C LYS A 152 -11.41 17.43 5.15
N VAL A 153 -11.16 16.53 4.20
CA VAL A 153 -12.00 16.35 3.00
C VAL A 153 -13.33 15.70 3.34
N SER A 154 -13.31 14.67 4.18
CA SER A 154 -14.52 13.92 4.56
C SER A 154 -15.30 14.53 5.72
N GLY A 155 -14.71 15.47 6.46
CA GLY A 155 -15.28 16.03 7.68
C GLY A 155 -15.41 15.01 8.82
N PHE A 156 -14.78 13.84 8.70
CA PHE A 156 -14.79 12.77 9.69
C PHE A 156 -13.41 12.67 10.36
N ASP A 157 -13.39 12.80 11.69
CA ASP A 157 -12.17 12.65 12.48
C ASP A 157 -12.24 11.30 13.22
N PRO A 158 -11.49 10.27 12.77
CA PRO A 158 -11.48 8.97 13.43
C PRO A 158 -10.97 9.05 14.88
N ALA A 159 -10.08 10.00 15.20
CA ALA A 159 -9.56 10.15 16.56
C ALA A 159 -10.62 10.73 17.53
N LYS A 160 -11.58 11.50 17.02
CA LYS A 160 -12.75 11.94 17.81
C LYS A 160 -13.82 10.85 17.91
N ALA A 161 -14.00 10.04 16.88
CA ALA A 161 -14.96 8.94 16.87
C ALA A 161 -14.56 7.81 17.82
N GLU A 162 -13.27 7.43 17.89
CA GLU A 162 -12.77 6.43 18.85
C GLU A 162 -12.93 6.89 20.31
N LYS A 163 -12.78 8.19 20.59
CA LYS A 163 -13.03 8.74 21.94
C LYS A 163 -14.51 8.75 22.32
N ALA A 164 -15.42 8.91 21.36
CA ALA A 164 -16.85 8.91 21.62
C ALA A 164 -17.42 7.49 21.91
N GLN A 165 -16.69 6.43 21.54
CA GLN A 165 -17.07 5.03 21.83
C GLN A 165 -16.48 4.49 23.15
N GLN A 166 -15.68 5.30 23.85
CA GLN A 166 -15.08 4.95 25.16
C GLN A 166 -15.88 5.54 26.35
N HIS A 167 -17.05 6.12 26.09
CA HIS A 167 -17.97 6.67 27.08
C HIS A 167 -19.34 6.00 26.98
#